data_AF-A0A965AB73-F1
#
_entry.id   AF-A0A965AB73-F1
#
_cell.length_a   1.000
_cell.length_b   1.000
_cell.length_c   1.000
_cell.angle_alpha   90.00
_cell.angle_beta   90.00
_cell.angle_gamma   90.00
#
_symmetry.space_group_name_H-M   'P 1'
#
loop_
_entity.id
_entity.type
_entity.pdbx_description
1 polymer ?
#
loop_
_entity_poly.entity_id
_entity_poly.type
_entity_poly.pdbx_seq_one_letter_code
_entity_poly.pdbx_strand_id
1 'polypeptide(L)'
;EERSSPPDFDIDFSWDNRDAIYEYIFSTYGEEHVCLLGTHTTYQRKSIIRELGKVFGLPKEEIDEIVEFPEANRKRDHIRELIFKYAEYMKDLPANISIHAGGVLITEKPIYAYTATELPPKGLPVSHFEMHSAEDFGIYKFDILSQRGLGHIKETAKHVKKNQGIDVDVHQFRKFKDDEKIKDLLRNSKAMGCFYVESPAMRMLLGKLQCEDYLTLVAASSIIRPGVASSGMMKTYIERYHTVKNGGSYEAIHPKMDELMRETYGVMVYQEDVIKVAHHFAGLTLTEADVLRRGMSGKYRSREEFQRVRDQFFQNCKKRGYEQKVTDRVWFEIESFSGYSFAKGHSASYAVESYQSLYLKAHYPLEFMVGVINNFGGFYSTEFYFHEARMNGATIQAPCLNNSNYLTSIQGKTIFIGFIHIKSLEQKIAKAIEVNRQLQGNYTSLDNFLQRTPGIGLEQIRILIRIGAFRFTGKSKQRLLWEAMLYLSNSKSKLPSTEVLFDTEPKDFPLPPLLRTDHEDAFDEIELLGFPLCDPFDLLPNKNLGDTLAKALASKLNQVVSIIGYVVTTKPTSTTKGDAMSFGTFYDAEGNFFDTVHFPNVHKTYPMRG
;
A
#
# COMPACT_ATOMS: atom_id res chain seq x y z
N GLU A 1 -18.71 27.88 -15.54
CA GLU A 1 -19.87 28.80 -15.43
C GLU A 1 -21.21 28.10 -15.60
N GLU A 2 -21.32 26.98 -16.33
CA GLU A 2 -22.59 26.22 -16.52
C GLU A 2 -22.89 25.13 -15.46
N ARG A 3 -22.15 25.05 -14.33
CA ARG A 3 -22.30 23.94 -13.37
C ARG A 3 -23.31 24.31 -12.27
N SER A 4 -24.32 23.46 -12.06
CA SER A 4 -25.35 23.62 -11.02
C SER A 4 -24.92 23.08 -9.64
N SER A 5 -23.85 22.28 -9.59
CA SER A 5 -23.29 21.71 -8.36
C SER A 5 -22.01 22.45 -7.95
N PRO A 6 -21.75 22.62 -6.63
CA PRO A 6 -20.47 23.14 -6.17
C PRO A 6 -19.30 22.20 -6.52
N PRO A 7 -18.06 22.72 -6.50
CA PRO A 7 -16.87 21.88 -6.60
C PRO A 7 -16.72 20.99 -5.36
N ASP A 8 -16.31 19.75 -5.58
CA ASP A 8 -15.87 18.83 -4.52
C ASP A 8 -14.36 19.00 -4.35
N PHE A 9 -13.89 19.14 -3.11
CA PHE A 9 -12.47 19.38 -2.80
C PHE A 9 -11.93 18.26 -1.92
N ASP A 10 -11.01 17.50 -2.50
CA ASP A 10 -10.21 16.49 -1.80
C ASP A 10 -8.90 17.12 -1.33
N ILE A 11 -8.60 17.01 -0.04
CA ILE A 11 -7.36 17.54 0.55
C ILE A 11 -6.59 16.38 1.18
N ASP A 12 -5.43 16.09 0.61
CA ASP A 12 -4.49 15.09 1.10
C ASP A 12 -3.46 15.70 2.06
N PHE A 13 -3.21 15.03 3.19
CA PHE A 13 -2.16 15.40 4.15
C PHE A 13 -1.48 14.15 4.73
N SER A 14 -0.33 14.34 5.38
CA SER A 14 0.40 13.25 6.03
C SER A 14 -0.45 12.53 7.07
N TRP A 15 -0.52 11.20 7.01
CA TRP A 15 -1.46 10.44 7.83
C TRP A 15 -1.31 10.65 9.35
N ASP A 16 -0.10 10.92 9.82
CA ASP A 16 0.22 11.21 11.21
C ASP A 16 -0.29 12.58 11.71
N ASN A 17 -0.74 13.45 10.81
CA ASN A 17 -1.34 14.76 11.14
C ASN A 17 -2.87 14.71 11.24
N ARG A 18 -3.52 13.56 10.99
CA ARG A 18 -4.99 13.46 10.89
C ARG A 18 -5.71 14.01 12.10
N ASP A 19 -5.26 13.64 13.29
CA ASP A 19 -5.96 14.03 14.52
C ASP A 19 -5.80 15.54 14.78
N ALA A 20 -4.65 16.13 14.45
CA ALA A 20 -4.43 17.57 14.54
C ALA A 20 -5.29 18.36 13.53
N ILE A 21 -5.49 17.83 12.32
CA ILE A 21 -6.38 18.44 11.32
C ILE A 21 -7.84 18.37 11.79
N TYR A 22 -8.27 17.24 12.36
CA TYR A 22 -9.61 17.13 12.94
C TYR A 22 -9.80 18.08 14.12
N GLU A 23 -8.85 18.14 15.05
CA GLU A 23 -8.89 19.09 16.16
C GLU A 23 -9.02 20.54 15.67
N TYR A 24 -8.27 20.91 14.64
CA TYR A 24 -8.39 22.23 14.01
C TYR A 24 -9.79 22.48 13.43
N ILE A 25 -10.35 21.54 12.65
CA ILE A 25 -11.67 21.71 12.04
C ILE A 25 -12.76 21.83 13.11
N PHE A 26 -12.76 20.94 14.10
CA PHE A 26 -13.76 20.93 15.17
C PHE A 26 -13.67 22.21 16.04
N SER A 27 -12.47 22.67 16.37
CA SER A 27 -12.28 23.91 17.13
C SER A 27 -12.63 25.17 16.33
N THR A 28 -12.43 25.16 15.01
CA THR A 28 -12.70 26.32 14.14
C THR A 28 -14.19 26.54 13.89
N TYR A 29 -14.93 25.46 13.61
CA TYR A 29 -16.34 25.54 13.21
C TYR A 29 -17.33 25.21 14.33
N GLY A 30 -16.84 24.72 15.48
CA GLY A 30 -17.63 24.36 16.64
C GLY A 30 -18.08 22.89 16.62
N GLU A 31 -17.95 22.22 17.76
CA GLU A 31 -18.22 20.78 17.89
C GLU A 31 -19.66 20.39 17.55
N GLU A 32 -20.62 21.30 17.72
CA GLU A 32 -22.03 21.05 17.39
C GLU A 32 -22.33 21.13 15.88
N HIS A 33 -21.44 21.73 15.09
CA HIS A 33 -21.60 21.98 13.65
C HIS A 33 -20.77 21.05 12.76
N VAL A 34 -19.90 20.23 13.38
CA VAL A 34 -18.98 19.34 12.67
C VAL A 34 -19.23 17.91 13.09
N CYS A 35 -19.31 17.00 12.13
CA CYS A 35 -19.22 15.57 12.40
C CYS A 35 -18.46 14.83 11.29
N LEU A 36 -17.99 13.63 11.61
CA LEU A 36 -17.46 12.72 10.62
C LEU A 36 -18.62 12.06 9.87
N LEU A 37 -18.46 11.88 8.56
CA LEU A 37 -19.46 11.23 7.74
C LEU A 37 -19.52 9.73 8.04
N GLY A 38 -20.73 9.21 8.29
CA GLY A 38 -21.00 7.80 8.42
C GLY A 38 -20.88 7.04 7.10
N THR A 39 -20.48 5.78 7.20
CA THR A 39 -20.53 4.80 6.10
C THR A 39 -21.24 3.56 6.62
N HIS A 40 -22.34 3.14 5.98
CA HIS A 40 -22.98 1.87 6.31
C HIS A 40 -22.20 0.73 5.71
N THR A 41 -21.54 -0.06 6.55
CA THR A 41 -20.87 -1.28 6.10
C THR A 41 -21.90 -2.39 5.99
N THR A 42 -21.92 -3.06 4.85
CA THR A 42 -22.78 -4.21 4.63
C THR A 42 -21.99 -5.51 4.69
N TYR A 43 -22.72 -6.58 4.94
CA TYR A 43 -22.21 -7.94 4.89
C TYR A 43 -21.80 -8.30 3.45
N GLN A 44 -20.49 -8.51 3.25
CA GLN A 44 -19.88 -8.87 1.97
C GLN A 44 -19.41 -10.33 1.99
N ARG A 45 -19.24 -10.95 0.82
CA ARG A 45 -19.00 -12.41 0.67
C ARG A 45 -18.01 -12.99 1.68
N LYS A 46 -16.82 -12.39 1.83
CA LYS A 46 -15.79 -12.88 2.75
C LYS A 46 -16.12 -12.61 4.22
N SER A 47 -16.66 -11.44 4.56
CA SER A 47 -16.98 -11.10 5.96
C SER A 47 -18.11 -11.97 6.49
N ILE A 48 -19.13 -12.25 5.67
CA ILE A 48 -20.25 -13.12 6.06
C ILE A 48 -19.78 -14.53 6.38
N ILE A 49 -18.95 -15.13 5.53
CA ILE A 49 -18.40 -16.46 5.75
C ILE A 49 -17.61 -16.51 7.07
N ARG A 50 -16.83 -15.46 7.36
CA ARG A 50 -16.07 -15.37 8.61
C ARG A 50 -16.96 -15.30 9.84
N GLU A 51 -17.98 -14.45 9.82
CA GLU A 51 -18.90 -14.31 10.95
C GLU A 51 -19.74 -15.57 11.16
N LEU A 52 -20.30 -16.14 10.08
CA LEU A 52 -21.03 -17.41 10.17
C LEU A 52 -20.12 -18.55 10.64
N GLY A 53 -18.88 -18.63 10.16
CA GLY A 53 -17.91 -19.62 10.61
C GLY A 53 -17.67 -19.56 12.13
N LYS A 54 -17.56 -18.35 12.70
CA LYS A 54 -17.46 -18.16 14.16
C LYS A 54 -18.74 -18.59 14.88
N VAL A 55 -19.92 -18.25 14.34
CA VAL A 55 -21.22 -18.65 14.91
C VAL A 55 -21.37 -20.16 14.96
N PHE A 56 -20.90 -20.87 13.93
CA PHE A 56 -20.87 -22.34 13.89
C PHE A 56 -19.69 -22.95 14.68
N GLY A 57 -18.83 -22.14 15.30
CA GLY A 57 -17.73 -22.61 16.15
C GLY A 57 -16.53 -23.18 15.41
N LEU A 58 -16.33 -22.81 14.13
CA LEU A 58 -15.18 -23.28 13.36
C LEU A 58 -13.86 -22.65 13.87
N PRO A 59 -12.76 -23.42 13.93
CA PRO A 59 -11.43 -22.88 14.17
C PRO A 59 -11.03 -21.84 13.12
N LYS A 60 -10.14 -20.93 13.48
CA LYS A 60 -9.68 -19.84 12.58
C LYS A 60 -9.13 -20.39 11.27
N GLU A 61 -8.35 -21.45 11.35
CA GLU A 61 -7.69 -22.09 10.20
C GLU A 61 -8.71 -22.64 9.20
N GLU A 62 -9.80 -23.23 9.69
CA GLU A 62 -10.89 -23.71 8.84
C GLU A 62 -11.68 -22.55 8.22
N ILE A 63 -11.93 -21.49 8.98
CA ILE A 63 -12.59 -20.29 8.45
C ILE A 63 -11.75 -19.67 7.34
N ASP A 64 -10.44 -19.54 7.55
CA ASP A 64 -9.51 -19.02 6.55
C ASP A 64 -9.53 -19.89 5.27
N GLU A 65 -9.50 -21.22 5.43
CA GLU A 65 -9.61 -22.16 4.30
C GLU A 65 -10.90 -21.97 3.48
N ILE A 66 -12.05 -21.80 4.15
CA ILE A 66 -13.34 -21.59 3.47
C ILE A 66 -13.35 -20.23 2.73
N VAL A 67 -12.77 -19.19 3.33
CA VAL A 67 -12.71 -17.85 2.72
C VAL A 67 -11.77 -17.81 1.52
N GLU A 68 -10.65 -18.53 1.57
CA GLU A 68 -9.67 -18.60 0.50
C GLU A 68 -10.13 -19.48 -0.66
N PHE A 69 -10.71 -20.64 -0.34
CA PHE A 69 -11.15 -21.64 -1.33
C PHE A 69 -12.65 -21.94 -1.19
N PRO A 70 -13.54 -20.97 -1.47
CA PRO A 70 -14.96 -21.11 -1.20
C PRO A 70 -15.62 -22.24 -1.99
N GLU A 71 -15.27 -22.41 -3.27
CA GLU A 71 -15.90 -23.44 -4.11
C GLU A 71 -15.47 -24.86 -3.70
N ALA A 72 -14.21 -25.06 -3.33
CA ALA A 72 -13.70 -26.35 -2.86
C ALA A 72 -14.34 -26.76 -1.52
N ASN A 73 -14.74 -25.77 -0.71
CA ASN A 73 -15.29 -25.99 0.62
C ASN A 73 -16.82 -25.98 0.68
N ARG A 74 -17.50 -25.58 -0.40
CA ARG A 74 -18.95 -25.36 -0.41
C ARG A 74 -19.80 -26.57 -0.03
N LYS A 75 -19.36 -27.77 -0.39
CA LYS A 75 -20.07 -29.05 -0.19
C LYS A 75 -19.26 -30.07 0.59
N ARG A 76 -18.29 -29.62 1.37
CA ARG A 76 -17.37 -30.52 2.07
C ARG A 76 -18.02 -31.15 3.30
N ASP A 77 -18.92 -30.42 3.97
CA ASP A 77 -19.71 -30.91 5.09
C ASP A 77 -21.01 -30.08 5.25
N HIS A 78 -21.92 -30.58 6.09
CA HIS A 78 -23.22 -29.95 6.33
C HIS A 78 -23.11 -28.53 6.93
N ILE A 79 -22.12 -28.27 7.79
CA ILE A 79 -21.92 -26.95 8.42
C ILE A 79 -21.49 -25.95 7.36
N ARG A 80 -20.52 -26.30 6.51
CA ARG A 80 -20.06 -25.44 5.40
C ARG A 80 -21.20 -25.17 4.42
N GLU A 81 -22.03 -26.16 4.09
CA GLU A 81 -23.22 -25.95 3.26
C GLU A 81 -24.19 -24.94 3.87
N LEU A 82 -24.45 -25.02 5.18
CA LEU A 82 -25.29 -24.07 5.91
C LEU A 82 -24.67 -22.66 5.91
N ILE A 83 -23.35 -22.54 6.12
CA ILE A 83 -22.64 -21.26 6.04
C ILE A 83 -22.89 -20.59 4.69
N PHE A 84 -22.70 -21.31 3.58
CA PHE A 84 -22.95 -20.73 2.25
C PHE A 84 -24.42 -20.42 2.01
N LYS A 85 -25.34 -21.26 2.49
CA LYS A 85 -26.78 -21.02 2.37
C LYS A 85 -27.21 -19.75 3.11
N TYR A 86 -26.80 -19.59 4.36
CA TYR A 86 -27.11 -18.39 5.16
C TYR A 86 -26.38 -17.15 4.63
N ALA A 87 -25.18 -17.33 4.06
CA ALA A 87 -24.46 -16.21 3.48
C ALA A 87 -25.21 -15.53 2.33
N GLU A 88 -25.91 -16.30 1.50
CA GLU A 88 -26.73 -15.72 0.42
C GLU A 88 -27.93 -14.91 0.94
N TYR A 89 -28.52 -15.31 2.07
CA TYR A 89 -29.62 -14.55 2.69
C TYR A 89 -29.17 -13.26 3.39
N MET A 90 -27.91 -13.21 3.83
CA MET A 90 -27.35 -12.07 4.56
C MET A 90 -26.57 -11.09 3.69
N LYS A 91 -26.42 -11.41 2.40
CA LYS A 91 -25.67 -10.57 1.47
C LYS A 91 -26.27 -9.16 1.40
N ASP A 92 -25.40 -8.17 1.51
CA ASP A 92 -25.74 -6.74 1.48
C ASP A 92 -26.64 -6.25 2.62
N LEU A 93 -26.92 -7.07 3.64
CA LEU A 93 -27.56 -6.60 4.87
C LEU A 93 -26.65 -5.61 5.62
N PRO A 94 -27.19 -4.56 6.26
CA PRO A 94 -26.42 -3.66 7.10
C PRO A 94 -25.76 -4.41 8.27
N ALA A 95 -24.46 -4.18 8.49
CA ALA A 95 -23.70 -4.76 9.59
C ALA A 95 -23.53 -3.76 10.74
N ASN A 96 -22.98 -2.59 10.45
CA ASN A 96 -22.75 -1.52 11.41
C ASN A 96 -22.54 -0.18 10.70
N ILE A 97 -22.55 0.90 11.48
CA ILE A 97 -22.08 2.22 11.03
C ILE A 97 -20.57 2.26 11.24
N SER A 98 -19.84 2.72 10.23
CA SER A 98 -18.41 2.97 10.27
C SER A 98 -18.14 4.41 9.88
N ILE A 99 -16.89 4.85 10.01
CA ILE A 99 -16.46 6.21 9.69
C ILE A 99 -15.98 6.26 8.24
N HIS A 100 -16.46 7.22 7.44
CA HIS A 100 -15.91 7.50 6.11
C HIS A 100 -14.42 7.85 6.20
N ALA A 101 -13.62 7.36 5.26
CA ALA A 101 -12.16 7.44 5.35
C ALA A 101 -11.65 8.89 5.43
N GLY A 102 -12.29 9.83 4.74
CA GLY A 102 -11.97 11.26 4.78
C GLY A 102 -13.16 12.19 4.99
N GLY A 103 -14.38 11.66 5.10
CA GLY A 103 -15.59 12.48 4.97
C GLY A 103 -15.85 13.27 6.23
N VAL A 104 -15.92 14.60 6.10
CA VAL A 104 -16.26 15.53 7.17
C VAL A 104 -17.43 16.38 6.71
N LEU A 105 -18.42 16.55 7.58
CA LEU A 105 -19.57 17.40 7.35
C LEU A 105 -19.43 18.66 8.20
N ILE A 106 -19.70 19.81 7.59
CA ILE A 106 -19.72 21.11 8.26
C ILE A 106 -21.04 21.78 7.89
N THR A 107 -21.87 22.10 8.88
CA THR A 107 -23.24 22.57 8.66
C THR A 107 -23.49 23.94 9.27
N GLU A 108 -24.37 24.74 8.65
CA GLU A 108 -24.75 26.07 9.14
C GLU A 108 -25.57 26.01 10.43
N LYS A 109 -26.41 24.98 10.58
CA LYS A 109 -27.11 24.66 11.83
C LYS A 109 -26.37 23.52 12.54
N PRO A 110 -26.62 23.31 13.85
CA PRO A 110 -26.04 22.17 14.53
C PRO A 110 -26.41 20.84 13.86
N ILE A 111 -25.51 19.86 13.88
CA ILE A 111 -25.65 18.56 13.19
C ILE A 111 -26.94 17.84 13.61
N TYR A 112 -27.35 17.97 14.88
CA TYR A 112 -28.59 17.37 15.40
C TYR A 112 -29.88 17.93 14.78
N ALA A 113 -29.81 19.06 14.04
CA ALA A 113 -30.93 19.54 13.24
C ALA A 113 -31.14 18.70 11.96
N TYR A 114 -30.13 17.94 11.54
CA TYR A 114 -30.14 17.13 10.31
C TYR A 114 -30.13 15.63 10.61
N THR A 115 -29.37 15.19 11.62
CA THR A 115 -29.22 13.77 11.95
C THR A 115 -28.76 13.53 13.38
N ALA A 116 -29.06 12.33 13.90
CA ALA A 116 -28.43 11.84 15.10
C ALA A 116 -26.98 11.43 14.83
N THR A 117 -26.16 11.40 15.89
CA THR A 117 -24.75 11.03 15.81
C THR A 117 -24.41 9.89 16.76
N GLU A 118 -23.51 9.01 16.33
CA GLU A 118 -22.87 8.01 17.18
C GLU A 118 -21.50 8.51 17.64
N LEU A 119 -21.12 8.23 18.89
CA LEU A 119 -19.79 8.58 19.43
C LEU A 119 -18.91 7.32 19.52
N PRO A 120 -18.11 7.00 18.49
CA PRO A 120 -17.19 5.86 18.53
C PRO A 120 -16.07 6.07 19.57
N PRO A 121 -15.29 5.03 19.93
CA PRO A 121 -14.16 5.14 20.86
C PRO A 121 -13.11 6.20 20.49
N LYS A 122 -13.07 6.63 19.22
CA LYS A 122 -12.23 7.74 18.75
C LYS A 122 -12.64 9.11 19.34
N GLY A 123 -13.86 9.23 19.88
CA GLY A 123 -14.34 10.44 20.56
C GLY A 123 -14.81 11.56 19.63
N LEU A 124 -15.04 11.27 18.34
CA LEU A 124 -15.54 12.25 17.36
C LEU A 124 -16.93 11.84 16.87
N PRO A 125 -17.94 12.72 16.84
CA PRO A 125 -19.30 12.39 16.43
C PRO A 125 -19.35 11.94 14.97
N VAL A 126 -20.15 10.90 14.69
CA VAL A 126 -20.32 10.30 13.35
C VAL A 126 -21.78 10.39 12.94
N SER A 127 -22.08 10.87 11.72
CA SER A 127 -23.45 10.94 11.20
C SER A 127 -24.08 9.55 11.03
N HIS A 128 -25.38 9.44 11.31
CA HIS A 128 -26.11 8.18 11.03
C HIS A 128 -26.39 7.94 9.55
N PHE A 129 -26.31 8.97 8.71
CA PHE A 129 -26.48 8.83 7.26
C PHE A 129 -25.15 8.80 6.54
N GLU A 130 -25.18 8.24 5.34
CA GLU A 130 -24.08 8.12 4.40
C GLU A 130 -24.02 9.26 3.38
N MET A 131 -22.98 9.25 2.55
CA MET A 131 -22.64 10.31 1.60
C MET A 131 -23.83 10.79 0.75
N HIS A 132 -24.59 9.87 0.18
CA HIS A 132 -25.67 10.23 -0.75
C HIS A 132 -26.84 10.90 -0.03
N SER A 133 -27.21 10.41 1.13
CA SER A 133 -28.20 11.09 1.98
C SER A 133 -27.73 12.49 2.38
N ALA A 134 -26.44 12.67 2.69
CA ALA A 134 -25.87 13.99 2.98
C ALA A 134 -26.06 14.97 1.81
N GLU A 135 -25.74 14.52 0.59
CA GLU A 135 -25.92 15.30 -0.64
C GLU A 135 -27.40 15.63 -0.90
N ASP A 136 -28.31 14.68 -0.67
CA ASP A 136 -29.76 14.87 -0.84
C ASP A 136 -30.32 15.92 0.16
N PHE A 137 -29.74 16.03 1.36
CA PHE A 137 -30.04 17.10 2.33
C PHE A 137 -29.37 18.44 2.00
N GLY A 138 -28.58 18.52 0.93
CA GLY A 138 -27.82 19.71 0.57
C GLY A 138 -26.65 20.01 1.50
N ILE A 139 -26.18 19.01 2.26
CA ILE A 139 -25.04 19.14 3.15
C ILE A 139 -23.76 18.87 2.36
N TYR A 140 -22.83 19.80 2.44
CA TYR A 140 -21.56 19.67 1.77
C TYR A 140 -20.58 18.80 2.56
N LYS A 141 -19.98 17.86 1.84
CA LYS A 141 -18.93 16.98 2.33
C LYS A 141 -17.58 17.56 1.96
N PHE A 142 -16.63 17.43 2.87
CA PHE A 142 -15.21 17.66 2.61
C PHE A 142 -14.46 16.35 2.78
N ASP A 143 -13.65 15.98 1.78
CA ASP A 143 -12.81 14.79 1.85
C ASP A 143 -11.40 15.17 2.35
N ILE A 144 -11.24 14.99 3.65
CA ILE A 144 -10.02 15.25 4.44
C ILE A 144 -9.25 13.94 4.56
N LEU A 145 -8.38 13.69 3.58
CA LEU A 145 -7.72 12.42 3.36
C LEU A 145 -6.33 12.38 3.99
N SER A 146 -6.11 11.34 4.78
CA SER A 146 -4.83 11.03 5.40
C SER A 146 -4.05 10.05 4.52
N GLN A 147 -2.95 10.50 3.89
CA GLN A 147 -2.17 9.70 2.96
C GLN A 147 -0.79 9.33 3.53
N ARG A 148 -0.40 8.06 3.35
CA ARG A 148 0.89 7.54 3.81
C ARG A 148 2.08 8.02 2.99
N GLY A 149 1.92 8.24 1.68
CA GLY A 149 2.99 8.72 0.80
C GLY A 149 3.58 10.07 1.25
N LEU A 150 2.73 11.03 1.64
CA LEU A 150 3.17 12.29 2.24
C LEU A 150 3.92 12.06 3.58
N GLY A 151 3.50 11.06 4.35
CA GLY A 151 4.21 10.62 5.54
C GLY A 151 5.59 10.05 5.24
N HIS A 152 5.75 9.29 4.15
CA HIS A 152 7.06 8.79 3.70
C HIS A 152 8.02 9.96 3.46
N ILE A 153 7.56 10.97 2.71
CA ILE A 153 8.34 12.16 2.35
C ILE A 153 8.75 12.94 3.60
N LYS A 154 7.77 13.28 4.45
CA LYS A 154 7.97 14.03 5.70
C LYS A 154 8.96 13.32 6.62
N GLU A 155 8.77 12.02 6.84
CA GLU A 155 9.59 11.25 7.77
C GLU A 155 10.99 11.01 7.24
N THR A 156 11.14 10.80 5.93
CA THR A 156 12.45 10.69 5.29
C THR A 156 13.27 11.96 5.49
N ALA A 157 12.68 13.14 5.25
CA ALA A 157 13.38 14.42 5.43
C ALA A 157 13.88 14.58 6.88
N LYS A 158 13.10 14.15 7.89
CA LYS A 158 13.56 14.12 9.29
C LYS A 158 14.74 13.19 9.51
N HIS A 159 14.71 11.97 8.94
CA HIS A 159 15.81 11.01 9.06
C HIS A 159 17.07 11.50 8.35
N VAL A 160 16.96 12.14 7.18
CA VAL A 160 18.09 12.76 6.48
C VAL A 160 18.72 13.86 7.33
N LYS A 161 17.90 14.74 7.90
CA LYS A 161 18.39 15.80 8.79
C LYS A 161 19.07 15.24 10.03
N LYS A 162 18.53 14.19 10.64
CA LYS A 162 19.09 13.55 11.83
C LYS A 162 20.38 12.76 11.55
N ASN A 163 20.43 12.04 10.43
CA ASN A 163 21.54 11.12 10.10
C ASN A 163 22.70 11.84 9.39
N GLN A 164 22.39 12.82 8.53
CA GLN A 164 23.38 13.50 7.67
C GLN A 164 23.50 15.00 7.93
N GLY A 165 22.61 15.60 8.75
CA GLY A 165 22.62 17.04 9.01
C GLY A 165 22.09 17.90 7.86
N ILE A 166 21.50 17.29 6.83
CA ILE A 166 21.03 17.97 5.61
C ILE A 166 19.54 18.26 5.72
N ASP A 167 19.15 19.52 5.49
CA ASP A 167 17.75 19.91 5.39
C ASP A 167 17.28 19.82 3.93
N VAL A 168 16.34 18.92 3.64
CA VAL A 168 15.88 18.64 2.28
C VAL A 168 14.57 19.36 2.02
N ASP A 169 14.59 20.31 1.09
CA ASP A 169 13.38 20.92 0.56
C ASP A 169 12.73 20.01 -0.50
N VAL A 170 11.70 19.29 -0.07
CA VAL A 170 10.93 18.35 -0.90
C VAL A 170 9.98 19.04 -1.87
N HIS A 171 9.83 20.37 -1.84
CA HIS A 171 8.91 21.09 -2.74
C HIS A 171 9.57 21.53 -4.05
N GLN A 172 10.84 21.20 -4.27
CA GLN A 172 11.62 21.58 -5.47
C GLN A 172 11.32 20.72 -6.71
N PHE A 173 10.07 20.35 -6.94
CA PHE A 173 9.62 19.49 -8.04
C PHE A 173 10.17 19.90 -9.42
N ARG A 174 10.23 21.20 -9.70
CA ARG A 174 10.74 21.72 -10.98
C ARG A 174 12.20 21.31 -11.26
N LYS A 175 13.00 21.07 -10.23
CA LYS A 175 14.38 20.56 -10.37
C LYS A 175 14.39 19.04 -10.47
N PHE A 176 13.56 18.36 -9.69
CA PHE A 176 13.52 16.89 -9.63
C PHE A 176 13.19 16.26 -10.98
N LYS A 177 12.30 16.87 -11.77
CA LYS A 177 11.94 16.35 -13.10
C LYS A 177 13.12 16.19 -14.07
N ASP A 178 14.22 16.94 -13.86
CA ASP A 178 15.38 16.95 -14.74
C ASP A 178 16.54 16.09 -14.19
N ASP A 179 16.40 15.52 -12.99
CA ASP A 179 17.43 14.76 -12.29
C ASP A 179 17.69 13.38 -12.93
N GLU A 180 18.94 13.14 -13.34
CA GLU A 180 19.32 11.90 -14.04
C GLU A 180 19.21 10.65 -13.16
N LYS A 181 19.44 10.75 -11.84
CA LYS A 181 19.27 9.60 -10.95
C LYS A 181 17.81 9.19 -10.84
N ILE A 182 16.88 10.15 -10.85
CA ILE A 182 15.45 9.87 -10.85
C ILE A 182 15.05 9.18 -12.16
N LYS A 183 15.55 9.68 -13.29
CA LYS A 183 15.33 9.05 -14.60
C LYS A 183 15.86 7.62 -14.64
N ASP A 184 17.02 7.36 -14.05
CA ASP A 184 17.57 6.01 -13.92
C ASP A 184 16.66 5.08 -13.13
N LEU A 185 16.11 5.55 -12.00
CA LEU A 185 15.16 4.76 -11.21
C LEU A 185 13.89 4.43 -12.02
N LEU A 186 13.38 5.39 -12.80
CA LEU A 186 12.18 5.19 -13.64
C LEU A 186 12.45 4.20 -14.78
N ARG A 187 13.53 4.37 -15.55
CA ARG A 187 13.91 3.50 -16.67
C ARG A 187 14.15 2.05 -16.22
N ASN A 188 14.74 1.88 -15.04
CA ASN A 188 15.08 0.58 -14.48
C ASN A 188 14.03 0.02 -13.50
N SER A 189 12.83 0.61 -13.45
CA SER A 189 11.71 0.11 -12.63
C SER A 189 12.02 0.02 -11.12
N LYS A 190 12.93 0.84 -10.60
CA LYS A 190 13.39 0.87 -9.20
C LYS A 190 12.54 1.79 -8.32
N ALA A 191 11.22 1.61 -8.37
CA ALA A 191 10.26 2.50 -7.73
C ALA A 191 9.68 1.99 -6.40
N MET A 192 10.24 0.92 -5.80
CA MET A 192 9.76 0.40 -4.50
C MET A 192 9.76 1.48 -3.41
N GLY A 193 8.67 1.61 -2.65
CA GLY A 193 8.46 2.64 -1.62
C GLY A 193 8.00 3.99 -2.16
N CYS A 194 8.12 4.24 -3.47
CA CYS A 194 7.69 5.48 -4.09
C CYS A 194 6.19 5.48 -4.30
N PHE A 195 5.50 6.46 -3.71
CA PHE A 195 4.06 6.58 -3.77
C PHE A 195 3.56 6.55 -5.23
N TYR A 196 2.41 5.90 -5.44
CA TYR A 196 1.69 5.80 -6.71
C TYR A 196 2.33 4.90 -7.79
N VAL A 197 3.64 4.63 -7.71
CA VAL A 197 4.41 4.02 -8.82
C VAL A 197 5.10 2.69 -8.46
N GLU A 198 4.90 2.17 -7.26
CA GLU A 198 5.65 1.02 -6.75
C GLU A 198 5.06 -0.37 -7.08
N SER A 199 3.79 -0.47 -7.51
CA SER A 199 3.18 -1.78 -7.77
C SER A 199 3.91 -2.55 -8.89
N PRO A 200 3.95 -3.90 -8.86
CA PRO A 200 4.62 -4.70 -9.90
C PRO A 200 4.18 -4.32 -11.33
N ALA A 201 2.87 -4.22 -11.55
CA ALA A 201 2.33 -3.88 -12.87
C ALA A 201 2.76 -2.48 -13.34
N MET A 202 2.79 -1.50 -12.44
CA MET A 202 3.25 -0.15 -12.75
C MET A 202 4.75 -0.11 -13.01
N ARG A 203 5.57 -0.76 -12.17
CA ARG A 203 7.02 -0.90 -12.36
C ARG A 203 7.35 -1.54 -13.72
N MET A 204 6.67 -2.62 -14.08
CA MET A 204 6.83 -3.26 -15.39
C MET A 204 6.47 -2.30 -16.54
N LEU A 205 5.39 -1.52 -16.41
CA LEU A 205 5.00 -0.55 -17.42
C LEU A 205 6.06 0.55 -17.59
N LEU A 206 6.58 1.09 -16.49
CA LEU A 206 7.65 2.10 -16.53
C LEU A 206 8.90 1.59 -17.26
N GLY A 207 9.29 0.33 -16.98
CA GLY A 207 10.40 -0.32 -17.67
C GLY A 207 10.13 -0.53 -19.16
N LYS A 208 8.92 -0.98 -19.53
CA LYS A 208 8.52 -1.12 -20.94
C LYS A 208 8.51 0.21 -21.69
N LEU A 209 8.13 1.29 -21.03
CA LEU A 209 8.15 2.63 -21.60
C LEU A 209 9.56 3.25 -21.62
N GLN A 210 10.53 2.68 -20.89
CA GLN A 210 11.80 3.38 -20.62
C GLN A 210 11.54 4.82 -20.15
N CYS A 211 10.61 4.94 -19.19
CA CYS A 211 10.07 6.23 -18.74
C CYS A 211 11.20 7.11 -18.18
N GLU A 212 11.28 8.36 -18.62
CA GLU A 212 12.34 9.31 -18.24
C GLU A 212 11.85 10.74 -18.03
N ASP A 213 10.55 10.98 -18.12
CA ASP A 213 9.97 12.30 -17.99
C ASP A 213 8.62 12.29 -17.25
N TYR A 214 8.20 13.48 -16.83
CA TYR A 214 7.00 13.66 -16.03
C TYR A 214 5.71 13.33 -16.79
N LEU A 215 5.59 13.72 -18.05
CA LEU A 215 4.36 13.53 -18.83
C LEU A 215 4.15 12.04 -19.14
N THR A 216 5.21 11.33 -19.46
CA THR A 216 5.18 9.88 -19.64
C THR A 216 4.76 9.17 -18.34
N LEU A 217 5.21 9.65 -17.17
CA LEU A 217 4.76 9.10 -15.88
C LEU A 217 3.26 9.31 -15.65
N VAL A 218 2.75 10.51 -15.93
CA VAL A 218 1.32 10.86 -15.81
C VAL A 218 0.46 10.01 -16.75
N ALA A 219 0.93 9.74 -17.96
CA ALA A 219 0.26 8.83 -18.89
C ALA A 219 0.31 7.38 -18.40
N ALA A 220 1.47 6.91 -17.92
CA ALA A 220 1.66 5.54 -17.45
C ALA A 220 0.70 5.17 -16.31
N SER A 221 0.54 6.04 -15.31
CA SER A 221 -0.41 5.83 -14.20
C SER A 221 -1.88 5.86 -14.63
N SER A 222 -2.18 6.53 -15.74
CA SER A 222 -3.53 6.60 -16.29
C SER A 222 -3.88 5.35 -17.11
N ILE A 223 -2.92 4.79 -17.87
CA ILE A 223 -3.15 3.62 -18.74
C ILE A 223 -3.03 2.26 -18.04
N ILE A 224 -2.41 2.17 -16.86
CA ILE A 224 -2.19 0.90 -16.12
C ILE A 224 -3.48 0.38 -15.44
N ARG A 225 -4.59 0.32 -16.18
CA ARG A 225 -5.93 -0.03 -15.69
C ARG A 225 -6.53 -1.20 -16.47
N PRO A 226 -7.37 -2.04 -15.83
CA PRO A 226 -7.94 -3.23 -16.48
C PRO A 226 -8.62 -2.97 -17.83
N GLY A 227 -9.43 -1.92 -17.96
CA GLY A 227 -10.12 -1.61 -19.23
C GLY A 227 -9.23 -1.07 -20.34
N VAL A 228 -8.22 -0.28 -20.00
CA VAL A 228 -7.25 0.26 -20.99
C VAL A 228 -6.30 -0.86 -21.46
N ALA A 229 -5.98 -1.81 -20.57
CA ALA A 229 -5.19 -2.99 -20.92
C ALA A 229 -5.98 -3.98 -21.80
N SER A 230 -7.27 -4.23 -21.49
CA SER A 230 -8.10 -5.21 -22.22
C SER A 230 -8.49 -4.75 -23.63
N SER A 231 -8.59 -3.44 -23.86
CA SER A 231 -8.90 -2.83 -25.17
C SER A 231 -7.69 -2.76 -26.13
N GLY A 232 -6.49 -3.13 -25.68
CA GLY A 232 -5.26 -3.03 -26.48
C GLY A 232 -4.69 -1.61 -26.59
N MET A 233 -5.33 -0.61 -25.97
CA MET A 233 -4.88 0.78 -26.00
C MET A 233 -3.55 0.98 -25.27
N MET A 234 -3.32 0.28 -24.15
CA MET A 234 -2.02 0.30 -23.47
C MET A 234 -0.88 -0.18 -24.38
N LYS A 235 -1.10 -1.25 -25.15
CA LYS A 235 -0.13 -1.77 -26.12
C LYS A 235 0.13 -0.75 -27.23
N THR A 236 -0.94 -0.18 -27.79
CA THR A 236 -0.87 0.84 -28.85
C THR A 236 -0.09 2.07 -28.39
N TYR A 237 -0.32 2.54 -27.15
CA TYR A 237 0.42 3.66 -26.56
C TYR A 237 1.93 3.34 -26.49
N ILE A 238 2.31 2.17 -25.98
CA ILE A 238 3.71 1.76 -25.86
C ILE A 238 4.39 1.70 -27.24
N GLU A 239 3.74 1.09 -28.24
CA GLU A 239 4.28 0.96 -29.59
C GLU A 239 4.46 2.34 -30.26
N ARG A 240 3.46 3.21 -30.15
CA ARG A 240 3.53 4.56 -30.73
C ARG A 240 4.53 5.46 -30.00
N TYR A 241 4.60 5.36 -28.66
CA TYR A 241 5.62 6.04 -27.86
C TYR A 241 7.03 5.73 -28.40
N HIS A 242 7.37 4.44 -28.54
CA HIS A 242 8.68 4.02 -29.04
C HIS A 242 8.90 4.37 -30.51
N THR A 243 7.86 4.28 -31.33
CA THR A 243 7.94 4.68 -32.74
C THR A 243 8.34 6.15 -32.87
N VAL A 244 7.66 7.04 -32.14
CA VAL A 244 7.96 8.48 -32.16
C VAL A 244 9.31 8.78 -31.51
N LYS A 245 9.64 8.12 -30.39
CA LYS A 245 10.95 8.27 -29.72
C LYS A 245 12.11 7.90 -30.63
N ASN A 246 11.92 6.92 -31.51
CA ASN A 246 12.91 6.49 -32.49
C ASN A 246 12.86 7.26 -33.83
N GLY A 247 12.11 8.37 -33.89
CA GLY A 247 12.02 9.24 -35.08
C GLY A 247 11.04 8.80 -36.16
N GLY A 248 10.20 7.80 -35.89
CA GLY A 248 9.11 7.36 -36.77
C GLY A 248 7.81 8.14 -36.57
N SER A 249 6.80 7.80 -37.37
CA SER A 249 5.44 8.34 -37.28
C SER A 249 4.41 7.21 -37.17
N TYR A 250 3.23 7.50 -36.60
CA TYR A 250 2.10 6.57 -36.57
C TYR A 250 0.95 7.04 -37.47
N GLU A 251 0.09 6.10 -37.87
CA GLU A 251 -1.12 6.42 -38.61
C GLU A 251 -2.20 6.98 -37.68
N ALA A 252 -2.63 8.20 -37.96
CA ALA A 252 -3.71 8.86 -37.24
C ALA A 252 -5.08 8.41 -37.77
N ILE A 253 -6.04 8.20 -36.86
CA ILE A 253 -7.44 7.89 -37.20
C ILE A 253 -8.05 9.03 -38.03
N HIS A 254 -7.69 10.27 -37.67
CA HIS A 254 -8.09 11.50 -38.35
C HIS A 254 -7.12 12.63 -37.95
N PRO A 255 -6.79 13.59 -38.83
CA PRO A 255 -5.90 14.71 -38.50
C PRO A 255 -6.31 15.48 -37.24
N LYS A 256 -7.62 15.69 -37.06
CA LYS A 256 -8.16 16.36 -35.85
C LYS A 256 -7.93 15.56 -34.56
N MET A 257 -7.95 14.23 -34.64
CA MET A 257 -7.65 13.39 -33.46
C MET A 257 -6.18 13.49 -33.08
N ASP A 258 -5.29 13.50 -34.08
CA ASP A 258 -3.86 13.69 -33.86
C ASP A 258 -3.52 15.04 -33.25
N GLU A 259 -4.17 16.11 -33.73
CA GLU A 259 -4.07 17.45 -33.16
C GLU A 259 -4.46 17.46 -31.67
N LEU A 260 -5.59 16.83 -31.32
CA LEU A 260 -6.11 16.82 -29.95
C LEU A 260 -5.27 15.94 -29.02
N MET A 261 -4.77 14.80 -29.52
CA MET A 261 -4.11 13.72 -28.75
C MET A 261 -2.60 13.66 -29.02
N ARG A 262 -1.97 14.76 -29.43
CA ARG A 262 -0.54 14.81 -29.74
C ARG A 262 0.34 14.37 -28.57
N GLU A 263 -0.02 14.78 -27.34
CA GLU A 263 0.71 14.44 -26.12
C GLU A 263 0.66 12.94 -25.78
N THR A 264 -0.32 12.22 -26.34
CA THR A 264 -0.59 10.81 -26.03
C THR A 264 -0.51 9.94 -27.28
N TYR A 265 0.21 10.41 -28.31
CA TYR A 265 0.47 9.67 -29.54
C TYR A 265 -0.80 9.18 -30.24
N GLY A 266 -1.84 10.02 -30.27
CA GLY A 266 -3.11 9.69 -30.91
C GLY A 266 -3.93 8.63 -30.16
N VAL A 267 -3.62 8.36 -28.89
CA VAL A 267 -4.35 7.44 -28.02
C VAL A 267 -5.05 8.25 -26.95
N MET A 268 -6.36 8.09 -26.77
CA MET A 268 -7.05 8.70 -25.63
C MET A 268 -6.52 8.08 -24.33
N VAL A 269 -6.28 8.88 -23.30
CA VAL A 269 -5.76 8.41 -21.99
C VAL A 269 -6.60 8.96 -20.84
N TYR A 270 -7.09 10.19 -20.97
CA TYR A 270 -7.70 10.94 -19.89
C TYR A 270 -9.22 11.14 -20.06
N GLN A 271 -9.90 11.41 -18.96
CA GLN A 271 -11.30 11.88 -18.99
C GLN A 271 -11.45 13.16 -19.79
N GLU A 272 -10.47 14.06 -19.67
CA GLU A 272 -10.40 15.32 -20.39
C GLU A 272 -10.25 15.09 -21.91
N ASP A 273 -9.65 13.97 -22.33
CA ASP A 273 -9.53 13.63 -23.75
C ASP A 273 -10.88 13.29 -24.36
N VAL A 274 -11.71 12.53 -23.62
CA VAL A 274 -13.10 12.23 -24.04
C VAL A 274 -13.89 13.53 -24.21
N ILE A 275 -13.77 14.46 -23.26
CA ILE A 275 -14.43 15.77 -23.35
C ILE A 275 -13.93 16.57 -24.55
N LYS A 276 -12.61 16.65 -24.75
CA LYS A 276 -11.99 17.35 -25.88
C LYS A 276 -12.45 16.80 -27.22
N VAL A 277 -12.50 15.48 -27.37
CA VAL A 277 -12.94 14.82 -28.61
C VAL A 277 -14.43 15.06 -28.83
N ALA A 278 -15.28 14.82 -27.82
CA ALA A 278 -16.72 15.08 -27.90
C ALA A 278 -17.02 16.53 -28.35
N HIS A 279 -16.31 17.51 -27.78
CA HIS A 279 -16.50 18.92 -28.08
C HIS A 279 -15.87 19.34 -29.43
N HIS A 280 -14.57 19.13 -29.61
CA HIS A 280 -13.85 19.66 -30.78
C HIS A 280 -14.00 18.79 -32.03
N PHE A 281 -14.02 17.46 -31.89
CA PHE A 281 -14.20 16.55 -33.03
C PHE A 281 -15.68 16.49 -33.43
N ALA A 282 -16.57 16.17 -32.48
CA ALA A 282 -17.99 15.96 -32.75
C ALA A 282 -18.89 17.19 -32.52
N GLY A 283 -18.37 18.33 -32.07
CA GLY A 283 -19.15 19.56 -31.97
C GLY A 283 -20.24 19.55 -30.91
N LEU A 284 -20.15 18.68 -29.89
CA LEU A 284 -21.04 18.71 -28.73
C LEU A 284 -20.73 19.93 -27.85
N THR A 285 -21.69 20.40 -27.07
CA THR A 285 -21.40 21.39 -26.01
C THR A 285 -20.54 20.77 -24.89
N LEU A 286 -19.88 21.59 -24.06
CA LEU A 286 -19.11 21.07 -22.92
C LEU A 286 -20.01 20.33 -21.91
N THR A 287 -21.23 20.81 -21.72
CA THR A 287 -22.24 20.15 -20.88
C THR A 287 -22.61 18.76 -21.43
N GLU A 288 -22.86 18.65 -22.74
CA GLU A 288 -23.13 17.35 -23.38
C GLU A 288 -21.90 16.42 -23.35
N ALA A 289 -20.70 16.96 -23.53
CA ALA A 289 -19.46 16.20 -23.43
C ALA A 289 -19.22 15.64 -22.02
N ASP A 290 -19.60 16.36 -20.97
CA ASP A 290 -19.54 15.85 -19.60
C ASP A 290 -20.65 14.84 -19.30
N VAL A 291 -21.85 14.99 -19.87
CA VAL A 291 -22.89 13.95 -19.84
C VAL A 291 -22.38 12.66 -20.48
N LEU A 292 -21.69 12.76 -21.62
CA LEU A 292 -21.06 11.61 -22.28
C LEU A 292 -20.05 10.92 -21.35
N ARG A 293 -19.13 11.69 -20.75
CA ARG A 293 -18.13 11.20 -19.79
C ARG A 293 -18.80 10.49 -18.59
N ARG A 294 -19.85 11.08 -18.02
CA ARG A 294 -20.57 10.53 -16.85
C ARG A 294 -21.39 9.27 -17.20
N GLY A 295 -22.11 9.28 -18.32
CA GLY A 295 -22.92 8.15 -18.76
C GLY A 295 -22.09 6.89 -19.02
N MET A 296 -20.84 7.07 -19.46
CA MET A 296 -19.86 6.01 -19.65
C MET A 296 -19.30 5.41 -18.35
N SER A 297 -19.63 5.94 -17.17
CA SER A 297 -19.24 5.29 -15.90
C SER A 297 -20.14 4.12 -15.51
N GLY A 298 -21.23 3.88 -16.25
CA GLY A 298 -22.23 2.83 -15.98
C GLY A 298 -23.11 3.09 -14.74
N LYS A 299 -22.84 4.15 -13.98
CA LYS A 299 -23.50 4.47 -12.70
C LYS A 299 -24.62 5.51 -12.82
N TYR A 300 -24.98 5.94 -14.02
CA TYR A 300 -25.82 7.14 -14.19
C TYR A 300 -27.32 6.87 -14.34
N ARG A 301 -28.13 7.75 -13.71
CA ARG A 301 -29.59 7.68 -13.57
C ARG A 301 -30.37 8.03 -14.86
N SER A 302 -29.77 8.62 -15.90
CA SER A 302 -30.47 9.05 -17.13
C SER A 302 -29.93 8.38 -18.41
N ARG A 303 -30.30 7.10 -18.64
CA ARG A 303 -29.96 6.39 -19.90
C ARG A 303 -30.47 7.11 -21.15
N GLU A 304 -31.62 7.79 -21.04
CA GLU A 304 -32.25 8.52 -22.14
C GLU A 304 -31.42 9.74 -22.57
N GLU A 305 -30.90 10.51 -21.61
CA GLU A 305 -30.07 11.67 -21.86
C GLU A 305 -28.74 11.28 -22.53
N PHE A 306 -28.14 10.18 -22.06
CA PHE A 306 -26.95 9.61 -22.69
C PHE A 306 -27.20 9.20 -24.14
N GLN A 307 -28.32 8.53 -24.42
CA GLN A 307 -28.67 8.12 -25.78
C GLN A 307 -28.89 9.34 -26.69
N ARG A 308 -29.53 10.40 -26.19
CA ARG A 308 -29.68 11.67 -26.92
C ARG A 308 -28.33 12.27 -27.32
N VAL A 309 -27.38 12.34 -26.38
CA VAL A 309 -26.04 12.88 -26.63
C VAL A 309 -25.26 12.00 -27.61
N ARG A 310 -25.39 10.67 -27.50
CA ARG A 310 -24.81 9.73 -28.46
C ARG A 310 -25.33 9.98 -29.87
N ASP A 311 -26.65 10.08 -30.06
CA ASP A 311 -27.23 10.29 -31.38
C ASP A 311 -26.78 11.65 -31.97
N GLN A 312 -26.70 12.67 -31.11
CA GLN A 312 -26.18 13.98 -31.48
C GLN A 312 -24.71 13.92 -31.95
N PHE A 313 -23.86 13.11 -31.29
CA PHE A 313 -22.47 12.89 -31.68
C PHE A 313 -22.37 12.42 -33.13
N PHE A 314 -23.09 11.34 -33.49
CA PHE A 314 -23.07 10.80 -34.85
C PHE A 314 -23.66 11.75 -35.88
N GLN A 315 -24.75 12.45 -35.55
CA GLN A 315 -25.36 13.44 -36.43
C GLN A 315 -24.42 14.60 -36.73
N ASN A 316 -23.71 15.11 -35.72
CA ASN A 316 -22.76 16.19 -35.92
C ASN A 316 -21.55 15.75 -36.73
N CYS A 317 -21.01 14.56 -36.48
CA CYS A 317 -19.92 13.99 -37.29
C CYS A 317 -20.32 13.86 -38.76
N LYS A 318 -21.55 13.40 -39.03
CA LYS A 318 -22.11 13.34 -40.40
C LYS A 318 -22.24 14.72 -41.03
N LYS A 319 -22.73 15.73 -40.28
CA LYS A 319 -22.81 17.13 -40.75
C LYS A 319 -21.44 17.73 -41.06
N ARG A 320 -20.39 17.29 -40.36
CA ARG A 320 -19.00 17.71 -40.57
C ARG A 320 -18.31 16.97 -41.73
N GLY A 321 -18.99 16.02 -42.38
CA GLY A 321 -18.47 15.30 -43.54
C GLY A 321 -17.49 14.18 -43.22
N TYR A 322 -17.44 13.70 -41.97
CA TYR A 322 -16.57 12.58 -41.62
C TYR A 322 -17.11 11.26 -42.16
N GLU A 323 -16.21 10.39 -42.60
CA GLU A 323 -16.57 9.02 -42.98
C GLU A 323 -17.12 8.24 -41.79
N GLN A 324 -18.10 7.36 -42.06
CA GLN A 324 -18.73 6.54 -41.02
C GLN A 324 -17.69 5.67 -40.30
N LYS A 325 -16.73 5.07 -41.04
CA LYS A 325 -15.66 4.24 -40.47
C LYS A 325 -14.81 4.99 -39.44
N VAL A 326 -14.49 6.26 -39.72
CA VAL A 326 -13.72 7.12 -38.80
C VAL A 326 -14.54 7.43 -37.56
N THR A 327 -15.82 7.79 -37.74
CA THR A 327 -16.73 8.10 -36.63
C THR A 327 -16.95 6.90 -35.73
N ASP A 328 -17.18 5.71 -36.30
CA ASP A 328 -17.34 4.45 -35.56
C ASP A 328 -16.07 4.10 -34.79
N ARG A 329 -14.89 4.32 -35.39
CA ARG A 329 -13.61 4.08 -34.71
C ARG A 329 -13.40 5.01 -33.53
N VAL A 330 -13.66 6.31 -33.69
CA VAL A 330 -13.54 7.29 -32.60
C VAL A 330 -14.53 6.96 -31.48
N TRP A 331 -15.77 6.63 -31.84
CA TRP A 331 -16.79 6.23 -30.86
C TRP A 331 -16.37 4.97 -30.09
N PHE A 332 -15.84 3.95 -30.80
CA PHE A 332 -15.36 2.73 -30.17
C PHE A 332 -14.24 2.99 -29.15
N GLU A 333 -13.31 3.91 -29.44
CA GLU A 333 -12.27 4.27 -28.48
C GLU A 333 -12.83 5.01 -27.27
N ILE A 334 -13.81 5.91 -27.47
CA ILE A 334 -14.52 6.57 -26.37
C ILE A 334 -15.27 5.53 -25.51
N GLU A 335 -16.00 4.59 -26.12
CA GLU A 335 -16.76 3.56 -25.41
C GLU A 335 -15.82 2.57 -24.69
N SER A 336 -14.67 2.25 -25.28
CA SER A 336 -13.65 1.40 -24.64
C SER A 336 -13.05 2.05 -23.38
N PHE A 337 -13.20 3.37 -23.22
CA PHE A 337 -12.82 4.13 -22.02
C PHE A 337 -13.89 4.13 -20.92
N SER A 338 -15.09 3.63 -21.22
CA SER A 338 -16.23 3.51 -20.29
C SER A 338 -15.85 2.81 -19.00
N GLY A 339 -15.86 3.55 -17.88
CA GLY A 339 -15.58 3.04 -16.53
C GLY A 339 -14.10 2.96 -16.15
N TYR A 340 -13.17 3.30 -17.04
CA TYR A 340 -11.73 3.19 -16.79
C TYR A 340 -10.91 4.45 -17.11
N SER A 341 -11.58 5.52 -17.58
CA SER A 341 -10.98 6.83 -17.81
C SER A 341 -10.53 7.50 -16.51
N PHE A 342 -9.39 8.18 -16.55
CA PHE A 342 -8.78 8.81 -15.39
C PHE A 342 -8.61 10.32 -15.57
N ALA A 343 -8.80 11.09 -14.49
CA ALA A 343 -8.65 12.54 -14.54
C ALA A 343 -7.16 12.90 -14.63
N LYS A 344 -6.78 13.64 -15.68
CA LYS A 344 -5.39 14.08 -15.90
C LYS A 344 -4.88 14.91 -14.73
N GLY A 345 -5.70 15.83 -14.21
CA GLY A 345 -5.34 16.70 -13.09
C GLY A 345 -4.94 15.91 -11.83
N HIS A 346 -5.71 14.89 -11.48
CA HIS A 346 -5.42 14.00 -10.34
C HIS A 346 -4.17 13.14 -10.60
N SER A 347 -4.00 12.61 -11.81
CA SER A 347 -2.78 11.87 -12.16
C SER A 347 -1.53 12.75 -12.10
N ALA A 348 -1.67 14.00 -12.52
CA ALA A 348 -0.60 14.98 -12.56
C ALA A 348 -0.16 15.40 -11.15
N SER A 349 -1.09 15.63 -10.22
CA SER A 349 -0.77 15.94 -8.83
C SER A 349 -0.05 14.78 -8.15
N TYR A 350 -0.54 13.54 -8.28
CA TYR A 350 0.08 12.39 -7.62
C TYR A 350 1.45 12.04 -8.22
N ALA A 351 1.66 12.31 -9.51
CA ALA A 351 2.97 12.18 -10.12
C ALA A 351 4.00 13.17 -9.51
N VAL A 352 3.60 14.35 -9.04
CA VAL A 352 4.51 15.26 -8.31
C VAL A 352 5.03 14.57 -7.05
N GLU A 353 4.15 13.93 -6.28
CA GLU A 353 4.53 13.19 -5.07
C GLU A 353 5.41 11.97 -5.38
N SER A 354 5.17 11.29 -6.51
CA SER A 354 6.08 10.26 -6.99
C SER A 354 7.49 10.81 -7.23
N TYR A 355 7.62 11.98 -7.87
CA TYR A 355 8.92 12.63 -8.09
C TYR A 355 9.60 13.05 -6.78
N GLN A 356 8.85 13.53 -5.78
CA GLN A 356 9.38 13.83 -4.45
C GLN A 356 9.93 12.56 -3.77
N SER A 357 9.16 11.46 -3.85
CA SER A 357 9.59 10.16 -3.33
C SER A 357 10.82 9.61 -4.07
N LEU A 358 10.83 9.73 -5.41
CA LEU A 358 11.94 9.28 -6.25
C LEU A 358 13.21 10.09 -5.98
N TYR A 359 13.11 11.40 -5.77
CA TYR A 359 14.26 12.23 -5.39
C TYR A 359 14.87 11.76 -4.06
N LEU A 360 14.03 11.56 -3.05
CA LEU A 360 14.49 11.07 -1.75
C LEU A 360 15.11 9.68 -1.87
N LYS A 361 14.51 8.78 -2.65
CA LYS A 361 15.08 7.46 -2.92
C LYS A 361 16.41 7.52 -3.65
N ALA A 362 16.54 8.38 -4.66
CA ALA A 362 17.73 8.48 -5.50
C ALA A 362 18.97 9.01 -4.76
N HIS A 363 18.75 9.90 -3.78
CA HIS A 363 19.84 10.58 -3.07
C HIS A 363 20.02 10.12 -1.62
N TYR A 364 18.94 9.64 -0.98
CA TYR A 364 18.92 9.20 0.42
C TYR A 364 18.18 7.86 0.56
N PRO A 365 18.61 6.80 -0.16
CA PRO A 365 17.84 5.54 -0.26
C PRO A 365 17.61 4.87 1.10
N LEU A 366 18.56 4.96 2.03
CA LEU A 366 18.47 4.28 3.32
C LEU A 366 17.48 4.99 4.24
N GLU A 367 17.59 6.31 4.37
CA GLU A 367 16.64 7.14 5.12
C GLU A 367 15.24 7.07 4.51
N PHE A 368 15.15 7.00 3.18
CA PHE A 368 13.87 6.85 2.49
C PHE A 368 13.20 5.52 2.84
N MET A 369 13.93 4.41 2.82
CA MET A 369 13.36 3.11 3.25
C MET A 369 12.92 3.13 4.72
N VAL A 370 13.69 3.74 5.62
CA VAL A 370 13.27 3.92 7.03
C VAL A 370 12.01 4.77 7.12
N GLY A 371 11.90 5.83 6.31
CA GLY A 371 10.69 6.64 6.18
C GLY A 371 9.48 5.80 5.76
N VAL A 372 9.61 4.97 4.71
CA VAL A 372 8.53 4.06 4.27
C VAL A 372 8.12 3.09 5.37
N ILE A 373 9.10 2.42 6.01
CA ILE A 373 8.88 1.43 7.07
C ILE A 373 8.11 2.02 8.25
N ASN A 374 8.49 3.22 8.70
CA ASN A 374 7.89 3.87 9.88
C ASN A 374 6.50 4.47 9.62
N ASN A 375 6.04 4.49 8.37
CA ASN A 375 4.69 4.91 8.02
C ASN A 375 3.73 3.73 7.81
N PHE A 376 4.23 2.49 7.98
CA PHE A 376 3.45 1.24 7.96
C PHE A 376 2.59 1.07 6.69
N GLY A 377 3.05 1.67 5.58
CA GLY A 377 2.36 1.78 4.31
C GLY A 377 3.13 1.21 3.13
N GLY A 378 2.58 1.48 1.95
CA GLY A 378 3.08 1.00 0.67
C GLY A 378 2.50 -0.35 0.23
N PHE A 379 2.99 -0.84 -0.90
CA PHE A 379 2.46 -2.01 -1.60
C PHE A 379 2.95 -3.36 -1.04
N TYR A 380 4.19 -3.41 -0.54
CA TYR A 380 4.85 -4.62 -0.07
C TYR A 380 4.84 -4.74 1.45
N SER A 381 5.06 -5.96 1.97
CA SER A 381 5.29 -6.15 3.40
C SER A 381 6.59 -5.47 3.84
N THR A 382 6.70 -5.18 5.15
CA THR A 382 7.84 -4.47 5.74
C THR A 382 9.18 -5.13 5.41
N GLU A 383 9.23 -6.45 5.35
CA GLU A 383 10.41 -7.24 4.98
C GLU A 383 11.05 -6.74 3.68
N PHE A 384 10.25 -6.51 2.65
CA PHE A 384 10.79 -6.16 1.33
C PHE A 384 11.32 -4.73 1.26
N TYR A 385 10.89 -3.84 2.15
CA TYR A 385 11.55 -2.54 2.31
C TYR A 385 12.90 -2.65 3.04
N PHE A 386 13.02 -3.58 4.00
CA PHE A 386 14.33 -3.90 4.58
C PHE A 386 15.25 -4.57 3.54
N HIS A 387 14.71 -5.44 2.70
CA HIS A 387 15.42 -6.01 1.55
C HIS A 387 15.92 -4.93 0.59
N GLU A 388 15.04 -4.01 0.18
CA GLU A 388 15.43 -2.87 -0.67
C GLU A 388 16.52 -2.02 0.00
N ALA A 389 16.45 -1.78 1.31
CA ALA A 389 17.51 -1.09 2.04
C ALA A 389 18.85 -1.87 2.02
N ARG A 390 18.83 -3.20 2.18
CA ARG A 390 20.03 -4.07 2.04
C ARG A 390 20.62 -3.95 0.63
N MET A 391 19.79 -4.00 -0.40
CA MET A 391 20.21 -3.85 -1.79
C MET A 391 20.84 -2.48 -2.08
N ASN A 392 20.51 -1.46 -1.28
CA ASN A 392 21.13 -0.13 -1.32
C ASN A 392 22.31 0.04 -0.33
N GLY A 393 22.77 -1.05 0.29
CA GLY A 393 23.98 -1.08 1.13
C GLY A 393 23.76 -0.83 2.62
N ALA A 394 22.53 -0.95 3.14
CA ALA A 394 22.28 -0.88 4.56
C ALA A 394 22.70 -2.16 5.30
N THR A 395 23.18 -2.00 6.53
CA THR A 395 23.32 -3.11 7.50
C THR A 395 22.08 -3.14 8.38
N ILE A 396 21.26 -4.19 8.25
CA ILE A 396 20.05 -4.34 9.06
C ILE A 396 20.40 -5.07 10.36
N GLN A 397 19.96 -4.51 11.49
CA GLN A 397 20.19 -5.05 12.82
C GLN A 397 18.87 -5.38 13.50
N ALA A 398 18.82 -6.56 14.13
CA ALA A 398 17.72 -6.96 15.00
C ALA A 398 17.46 -5.91 16.09
N PRO A 399 16.23 -5.83 16.62
CA PRO A 399 15.92 -5.00 17.77
C PRO A 399 16.96 -5.16 18.91
N CYS A 400 17.44 -4.04 19.46
CA CYS A 400 18.46 -4.00 20.52
C CYS A 400 18.04 -3.04 21.62
N LEU A 401 18.15 -3.43 22.89
CA LEU A 401 17.82 -2.53 24.01
C LEU A 401 18.63 -1.23 23.99
N ASN A 402 19.88 -1.27 23.54
CA ASN A 402 20.79 -0.12 23.56
C ASN A 402 20.75 0.74 22.30
N ASN A 403 20.25 0.21 21.17
CA ASN A 403 20.34 0.90 19.88
C ASN A 403 18.99 1.12 19.18
N SER A 404 17.98 0.27 19.44
CA SER A 404 16.68 0.39 18.80
C SER A 404 15.75 1.35 19.55
N ASN A 405 14.91 2.06 18.82
CA ASN A 405 13.83 2.86 19.37
C ASN A 405 12.50 2.11 19.24
N TYR A 406 11.40 2.73 19.67
CA TYR A 406 10.09 2.20 19.35
C TYR A 406 9.88 2.03 17.84
N LEU A 407 10.22 3.08 17.07
CA LEU A 407 10.24 3.07 15.60
C LEU A 407 11.62 2.66 15.07
N THR A 408 11.67 2.22 13.82
CA THR A 408 12.92 1.88 13.13
C THR A 408 13.79 3.13 12.98
N SER A 409 15.10 2.99 13.18
CA SER A 409 16.04 4.11 13.15
C SER A 409 17.30 3.79 12.36
N ILE A 410 18.01 4.83 11.93
CA ILE A 410 19.25 4.72 11.16
C ILE A 410 20.38 5.51 11.81
N GLN A 411 21.58 4.93 11.78
CA GLN A 411 22.84 5.56 12.18
C GLN A 411 23.91 5.23 11.13
N GLY A 412 24.36 6.24 10.38
CA GLY A 412 25.23 6.02 9.22
C GLY A 412 24.54 5.13 8.19
N LYS A 413 25.03 3.90 8.02
CA LYS A 413 24.43 2.87 7.14
C LYS A 413 23.73 1.75 7.90
N THR A 414 23.72 1.78 9.23
CA THR A 414 23.12 0.74 10.06
C THR A 414 21.69 1.11 10.40
N ILE A 415 20.75 0.24 10.04
CA ILE A 415 19.32 0.37 10.36
C ILE A 415 19.01 -0.58 11.52
N PHE A 416 18.56 -0.02 12.63
CA PHE A 416 18.09 -0.77 13.79
C PHE A 416 16.57 -0.91 13.71
N ILE A 417 16.09 -2.15 13.58
CA ILE A 417 14.66 -2.45 13.56
C ILE A 417 14.03 -1.97 14.86
N GLY A 418 12.91 -1.25 14.72
CA GLY A 418 12.14 -0.72 15.84
C GLY A 418 11.37 -1.80 16.59
N PHE A 419 11.19 -1.61 17.90
CA PHE A 419 10.42 -2.53 18.74
C PHE A 419 8.95 -2.69 18.30
N ILE A 420 8.40 -1.72 17.56
CA ILE A 420 7.04 -1.79 16.99
C ILE A 420 6.82 -3.00 16.07
N HIS A 421 7.88 -3.53 15.46
CA HIS A 421 7.77 -4.67 14.55
C HIS A 421 7.71 -6.02 15.27
N ILE A 422 7.95 -6.05 16.59
CA ILE A 422 7.98 -7.30 17.36
C ILE A 422 6.55 -7.69 17.74
N LYS A 423 6.10 -8.82 17.21
CA LYS A 423 4.80 -9.43 17.51
C LYS A 423 4.71 -9.74 19.02
N SER A 424 3.57 -9.39 19.59
CA SER A 424 3.23 -9.63 21.01
C SER A 424 4.06 -8.85 22.04
N LEU A 425 4.99 -7.97 21.62
CA LEU A 425 5.65 -7.04 22.54
C LEU A 425 4.70 -5.87 22.85
N GLU A 426 4.51 -5.59 24.13
CA GLU A 426 3.64 -4.49 24.55
C GLU A 426 4.24 -3.13 24.21
N GLN A 427 3.44 -2.25 23.62
CA GLN A 427 3.87 -0.89 23.26
C GLN A 427 4.38 -0.11 24.49
N LYS A 428 3.75 -0.29 25.65
CA LYS A 428 4.17 0.37 26.90
C LYS A 428 5.60 -0.01 27.29
N ILE A 429 5.95 -1.29 27.19
CA ILE A 429 7.29 -1.80 27.48
C ILE A 429 8.29 -1.28 26.45
N ALA A 430 7.95 -1.36 25.17
CA ALA A 430 8.80 -0.88 24.08
C ALA A 430 9.16 0.61 24.23
N LYS A 431 8.20 1.46 24.60
CA LYS A 431 8.43 2.88 24.88
C LYS A 431 9.21 3.09 26.18
N ALA A 432 8.92 2.31 27.23
CA ALA A 432 9.64 2.39 28.49
C ALA A 432 11.14 2.06 28.34
N ILE A 433 11.50 1.10 27.48
CA ILE A 433 12.91 0.79 27.16
C ILE A 433 13.65 2.04 26.68
N GLU A 434 13.06 2.76 25.73
CA GLU A 434 13.65 3.96 25.16
C GLU A 434 13.79 5.08 26.20
N VAL A 435 12.74 5.34 26.99
CA VAL A 435 12.74 6.35 28.04
C VAL A 435 13.78 6.05 29.12
N ASN A 436 13.81 4.81 29.62
CA ASN A 436 14.75 4.37 30.64
C ASN A 436 16.20 4.49 30.16
N ARG A 437 16.48 4.12 28.90
CA ARG A 437 17.81 4.29 28.30
C ARG A 437 18.22 5.76 28.20
N GLN A 438 17.31 6.65 27.85
CA GLN A 438 17.59 8.09 27.77
C GLN A 438 17.87 8.70 29.14
N LEU A 439 17.15 8.27 30.18
CA LEU A 439 17.29 8.80 31.54
C LEU A 439 18.48 8.22 32.30
N GLN A 440 18.80 6.94 32.09
CA GLN A 440 19.75 6.19 32.94
C GLN A 440 20.92 5.58 32.15
N GLY A 441 21.07 5.94 30.88
CA GLY A 441 22.12 5.43 30.00
C GLY A 441 21.89 3.99 29.52
N ASN A 442 22.89 3.42 28.85
CA ASN A 442 22.81 2.09 28.26
C ASN A 442 22.58 1.00 29.31
N TYR A 443 21.83 -0.02 28.92
CA TYR A 443 21.68 -1.26 29.67
C TYR A 443 22.99 -2.05 29.64
N THR A 444 23.37 -2.60 30.80
CA THR A 444 24.62 -3.35 30.98
C THR A 444 24.40 -4.85 31.12
N SER A 445 23.22 -5.28 31.59
CA SER A 445 22.87 -6.68 31.81
C SER A 445 21.35 -6.92 31.81
N LEU A 446 20.93 -8.18 31.83
CA LEU A 446 19.52 -8.55 32.05
C LEU A 446 19.00 -8.05 33.41
N ASP A 447 19.81 -8.18 34.46
CA ASP A 447 19.44 -7.73 35.81
C ASP A 447 19.22 -6.21 35.84
N ASN A 448 20.14 -5.44 35.25
CA ASN A 448 20.02 -3.99 35.10
C ASN A 448 18.74 -3.61 34.32
N PHE A 449 18.35 -4.37 33.29
CA PHE A 449 17.08 -4.14 32.60
C PHE A 449 15.84 -4.43 33.48
N LEU A 450 15.85 -5.53 34.24
CA LEU A 450 14.74 -5.96 35.09
C LEU A 450 14.51 -4.99 36.26
N GLN A 451 15.58 -4.46 36.84
CA GLN A 451 15.50 -3.43 37.89
C GLN A 451 14.88 -2.13 37.37
N ARG A 452 15.19 -1.74 36.12
CA ARG A 452 14.69 -0.53 35.48
C ARG A 452 13.27 -0.66 34.92
N THR A 453 12.78 -1.89 34.77
CA THR A 453 11.45 -2.18 34.21
C THR A 453 10.65 -3.06 35.18
N PRO A 454 10.32 -2.56 36.39
CA PRO A 454 9.66 -3.36 37.41
C PRO A 454 8.27 -3.82 36.94
N GLY A 455 7.93 -5.07 37.26
CA GLY A 455 6.62 -5.65 36.93
C GLY A 455 6.49 -6.22 35.51
N ILE A 456 7.57 -6.24 34.72
CA ILE A 456 7.56 -6.91 33.42
C ILE A 456 7.32 -8.42 33.57
N GLY A 457 6.38 -8.95 32.79
CA GLY A 457 6.05 -10.38 32.78
C GLY A 457 7.09 -11.25 32.06
N LEU A 458 7.15 -12.53 32.41
CA LEU A 458 8.08 -13.52 31.82
C LEU A 458 7.97 -13.58 30.29
N GLU A 459 6.76 -13.53 29.75
CA GLU A 459 6.54 -13.61 28.29
C GLU A 459 7.17 -12.42 27.55
N GLN A 460 7.09 -11.21 28.10
CA GLN A 460 7.67 -10.02 27.48
C GLN A 460 9.21 -10.07 27.51
N ILE A 461 9.79 -10.57 28.61
CA ILE A 461 11.24 -10.82 28.70
C ILE A 461 11.67 -11.89 27.68
N ARG A 462 10.92 -12.99 27.59
CA ARG A 462 11.18 -14.09 26.66
C ARG A 462 11.19 -13.60 25.22
N ILE A 463 10.24 -12.76 24.82
CA ILE A 463 10.20 -12.14 23.49
C ILE A 463 11.49 -11.34 23.22
N LEU A 464 11.90 -10.48 24.15
CA LEU A 464 13.12 -9.66 24.01
C LEU A 464 14.41 -10.49 23.97
N ILE A 465 14.47 -11.59 24.71
CA ILE A 465 15.61 -12.51 24.66
C ILE A 465 15.65 -13.27 23.33
N ARG A 466 14.51 -13.82 22.90
CA ARG A 466 14.41 -14.59 21.64
C ARG A 466 14.71 -13.74 20.41
N ILE A 467 14.33 -12.47 20.38
CA ILE A 467 14.70 -11.59 19.27
C ILE A 467 16.18 -11.13 19.33
N GLY A 468 16.93 -11.48 20.37
CA GLY A 468 18.32 -11.10 20.52
C GLY A 468 18.54 -9.65 21.00
N ALA A 469 17.57 -9.05 21.70
CA ALA A 469 17.70 -7.68 22.19
C ALA A 469 18.79 -7.49 23.25
N PHE A 470 19.20 -8.58 23.91
CA PHE A 470 20.25 -8.63 24.95
C PHE A 470 21.62 -9.07 24.43
N ARG A 471 21.82 -9.15 23.11
CA ARG A 471 23.08 -9.65 22.52
C ARG A 471 24.34 -8.89 22.96
N PHE A 472 24.19 -7.63 23.37
CA PHE A 472 25.29 -6.82 23.92
C PHE A 472 25.90 -7.39 25.21
N THR A 473 25.20 -8.30 25.89
CA THR A 473 25.70 -8.97 27.11
C THR A 473 26.70 -10.09 26.82
N GLY A 474 26.81 -10.56 25.56
CA GLY A 474 27.63 -11.72 25.18
C GLY A 474 27.09 -13.07 25.67
N LYS A 475 25.94 -13.10 26.36
CA LYS A 475 25.31 -14.34 26.85
C LYS A 475 24.41 -14.97 25.78
N SER A 476 24.30 -16.30 25.79
CA SER A 476 23.37 -17.02 24.91
C SER A 476 21.91 -16.79 25.32
N LYS A 477 20.99 -16.92 24.37
CA LYS A 477 19.54 -16.84 24.61
C LYS A 477 19.09 -17.79 25.70
N GLN A 478 19.58 -19.03 25.66
CA GLN A 478 19.23 -20.06 26.63
C GLN A 478 19.65 -19.63 28.05
N ARG A 479 20.89 -19.13 28.21
CA ARG A 479 21.37 -18.64 29.51
C ARG A 479 20.50 -17.49 30.03
N LEU A 480 20.18 -16.53 29.17
CA LEU A 480 19.32 -15.39 29.55
C LEU A 480 17.90 -15.83 29.93
N LEU A 481 17.32 -16.82 29.23
CA LEU A 481 16.00 -17.36 29.56
C LEU A 481 16.00 -18.02 30.95
N TRP A 482 17.04 -18.79 31.27
CA TRP A 482 17.21 -19.38 32.60
C TRP A 482 17.37 -18.31 33.69
N GLU A 483 18.22 -17.30 33.46
CA GLU A 483 18.40 -16.17 34.37
C GLU A 483 17.07 -15.41 34.62
N ALA A 484 16.28 -15.18 33.56
CA ALA A 484 14.96 -14.54 33.67
C ALA A 484 13.97 -15.36 34.49
N MET A 485 13.93 -16.69 34.31
CA MET A 485 13.06 -17.58 35.08
C MET A 485 13.43 -17.57 36.57
N LEU A 486 14.73 -17.66 36.89
CA LEU A 486 15.22 -17.62 38.27
C LEU A 486 14.95 -16.28 38.97
N TYR A 487 15.08 -15.17 38.24
CA TYR A 487 14.76 -13.85 38.77
C TYR A 487 13.28 -13.76 39.17
N LEU A 488 12.37 -14.16 38.27
CA LEU A 488 10.93 -14.07 38.51
C LEU A 488 10.42 -15.08 39.53
N SER A 489 11.04 -16.26 39.65
CA SER A 489 10.72 -17.22 40.71
C SER A 489 11.06 -16.67 42.09
N ASN A 490 12.18 -15.94 42.21
CA ASN A 490 12.65 -15.35 43.47
C ASN A 490 11.98 -14.00 43.79
N SER A 491 11.49 -13.28 42.78
CA SER A 491 10.83 -11.97 42.92
C SER A 491 9.54 -12.00 43.74
N LYS A 492 8.89 -13.16 43.92
CA LYS A 492 7.71 -13.30 44.80
C LYS A 492 8.01 -13.03 46.29
N SER A 493 9.28 -12.85 46.68
CA SER A 493 9.70 -12.74 48.08
C SER A 493 10.15 -11.35 48.55
N LYS A 494 10.22 -10.32 47.69
CA LYS A 494 10.76 -9.00 48.08
C LYS A 494 9.87 -7.84 47.67
N LEU A 495 9.17 -7.26 48.65
CA LEU A 495 8.76 -5.85 48.58
C LEU A 495 10.03 -4.99 48.63
N PRO A 496 10.30 -4.10 47.66
CA PRO A 496 11.44 -3.20 47.73
C PRO A 496 11.11 -2.10 48.75
N SER A 497 11.58 -2.25 49.98
CA SER A 497 11.48 -1.21 51.03
C SER A 497 12.70 -0.28 51.06
N THR A 498 13.66 -0.44 50.15
CA THR A 498 14.92 0.31 50.13
C THR A 498 15.32 0.64 48.69
N GLU A 499 15.55 1.92 48.41
CA GLU A 499 16.20 2.35 47.17
C GLU A 499 17.64 1.82 47.16
N VAL A 500 18.00 1.12 46.08
CA VAL A 500 19.32 0.56 45.90
C VAL A 500 20.23 1.65 45.32
N LEU A 501 21.20 2.12 46.10
CA LEU A 501 22.12 3.21 45.72
C LEU A 501 23.23 2.78 44.72
N PHE A 502 23.46 1.47 44.55
CA PHE A 502 24.54 0.92 43.73
C PHE A 502 24.06 -0.29 42.93
N ASP A 503 24.47 -0.42 41.67
CA ASP A 503 24.23 -1.63 40.87
C ASP A 503 24.88 -2.83 41.56
N THR A 504 24.09 -3.85 41.90
CA THR A 504 24.61 -5.12 42.45
C THR A 504 25.18 -5.98 41.33
N GLU A 505 26.35 -6.60 41.57
CA GLU A 505 26.91 -7.55 40.61
C GLU A 505 25.93 -8.72 40.34
N PRO A 506 25.70 -9.08 39.06
CA PRO A 506 24.83 -10.19 38.72
C PRO A 506 25.34 -11.50 39.32
N LYS A 507 24.47 -12.28 39.96
CA LYS A 507 24.81 -13.64 40.41
C LYS A 507 25.07 -14.53 39.20
N ASP A 508 26.23 -15.20 39.18
CA ASP A 508 26.56 -16.15 38.13
C ASP A 508 26.09 -17.57 38.49
N PHE A 509 25.48 -18.26 37.52
CA PHE A 509 25.05 -19.65 37.62
C PHE A 509 25.67 -20.45 36.48
N PRO A 510 26.56 -21.43 36.76
CA PRO A 510 27.19 -22.22 35.71
C PRO A 510 26.15 -23.15 35.06
N LEU A 511 25.94 -22.97 33.76
CA LEU A 511 25.08 -23.82 32.94
C LEU A 511 25.94 -24.74 32.05
N PRO A 512 25.46 -25.95 31.71
CA PRO A 512 26.11 -26.76 30.69
C PRO A 512 26.11 -26.02 29.34
N PRO A 513 27.10 -26.29 28.46
CA PRO A 513 27.11 -25.71 27.12
C PRO A 513 25.88 -26.17 26.35
N LEU A 514 25.00 -25.24 26.04
CA LEU A 514 23.82 -25.49 25.21
C LEU A 514 24.19 -25.18 23.76
N LEU A 515 24.17 -26.21 22.92
CA LEU A 515 24.40 -26.08 21.48
C LEU A 515 23.33 -25.18 20.88
N ARG A 516 23.76 -24.26 20.00
CA ARG A 516 22.91 -23.30 19.30
C ARG A 516 23.28 -23.33 17.83
N THR A 517 22.28 -23.24 16.97
CA THR A 517 22.45 -23.06 15.53
C THR A 517 21.92 -21.70 15.08
N ASP A 518 22.49 -21.15 14.01
CA ASP A 518 22.02 -19.86 13.45
C ASP A 518 20.59 -19.95 12.91
N HIS A 519 20.13 -21.16 12.56
CA HIS A 519 18.74 -21.41 12.15
C HIS A 519 17.73 -21.09 13.25
N GLU A 520 18.08 -21.30 14.53
CA GLU A 520 17.19 -20.96 15.64
C GLU A 520 16.88 -19.46 15.68
N ASP A 521 17.86 -18.61 15.32
CA ASP A 521 17.64 -17.16 15.24
C ASP A 521 16.68 -16.81 14.12
N ALA A 522 16.87 -17.40 12.93
CA ALA A 522 15.99 -17.17 11.80
C ALA A 522 14.54 -17.60 12.11
N PHE A 523 14.34 -18.73 12.81
CA PHE A 523 12.99 -19.17 13.21
C PHE A 523 12.36 -18.26 14.27
N ASP A 524 13.14 -17.80 15.26
CA ASP A 524 12.67 -16.80 16.24
C ASP A 524 12.29 -15.49 15.53
N GLU A 525 13.07 -15.04 14.56
CA GLU A 525 12.82 -13.84 13.76
C GLU A 525 11.57 -13.99 12.88
N ILE A 526 11.39 -15.14 12.22
CA ILE A 526 10.16 -15.44 11.46
C ILE A 526 8.93 -15.40 12.38
N GLU A 527 9.02 -15.96 13.59
CA GLU A 527 7.89 -15.96 14.52
C GLU A 527 7.58 -14.54 15.04
N LEU A 528 8.62 -13.77 15.39
CA LEU A 528 8.49 -12.50 16.12
C LEU A 528 8.43 -11.27 15.20
N LEU A 529 9.10 -11.28 14.05
CA LEU A 529 9.08 -10.19 13.06
C LEU A 529 8.22 -10.53 11.84
N GLY A 530 7.98 -11.81 11.59
CA GLY A 530 7.32 -12.30 10.37
C GLY A 530 8.28 -12.64 9.23
N PHE A 531 9.58 -12.41 9.39
CA PHE A 531 10.61 -12.64 8.36
C PHE A 531 12.00 -12.85 9.00
N PRO A 532 12.91 -13.59 8.34
CA PRO A 532 14.27 -13.77 8.84
C PRO A 532 15.16 -12.54 8.52
N LEU A 533 16.22 -12.33 9.31
CA LEU A 533 17.21 -11.29 9.05
C LEU A 533 18.36 -11.74 8.14
N CYS A 534 18.60 -13.05 8.06
CA CYS A 534 19.46 -13.65 7.05
C CYS A 534 18.78 -13.72 5.68
N ASP A 535 19.53 -14.10 4.66
CA ASP A 535 18.97 -14.42 3.36
C ASP A 535 18.09 -15.68 3.47
N PRO A 536 16.81 -15.67 3.06
CA PRO A 536 15.98 -16.87 3.08
C PRO A 536 16.53 -18.06 2.27
N PHE A 537 17.35 -17.82 1.25
CA PHE A 537 18.04 -18.90 0.51
C PHE A 537 19.11 -19.59 1.37
N ASP A 538 19.60 -18.94 2.43
CA ASP A 538 20.51 -19.57 3.38
C ASP A 538 19.84 -20.68 4.19
N LEU A 539 18.54 -20.56 4.42
CA LEU A 539 17.72 -21.51 5.18
C LEU A 539 17.36 -22.78 4.40
N LEU A 540 17.62 -22.81 3.08
CA LEU A 540 17.31 -23.97 2.25
C LEU A 540 18.29 -25.12 2.53
N PRO A 541 17.80 -26.35 2.73
CA PRO A 541 18.66 -27.53 2.89
C PRO A 541 19.37 -27.89 1.59
N ASN A 542 18.79 -27.55 0.43
CA ASN A 542 19.37 -27.75 -0.89
C ASN A 542 19.81 -26.42 -1.49
N LYS A 543 21.08 -26.33 -1.90
CA LYS A 543 21.67 -25.13 -2.53
C LYS A 543 21.58 -25.13 -4.06
N ASN A 544 20.86 -26.08 -4.67
CA ASN A 544 20.52 -26.00 -6.08
C ASN A 544 19.43 -24.94 -6.29
N LEU A 545 19.81 -23.76 -6.77
CA LEU A 545 18.96 -22.59 -6.93
C LEU A 545 18.38 -22.42 -8.36
N GLY A 546 18.56 -23.43 -9.22
CA GLY A 546 18.16 -23.39 -10.62
C GLY A 546 19.33 -23.07 -11.57
N ASP A 547 19.02 -22.81 -12.84
CA ASP A 547 19.98 -22.57 -13.92
C ASP A 547 20.01 -21.11 -14.41
N THR A 548 19.24 -20.24 -13.74
CA THR A 548 18.96 -18.88 -14.19
C THR A 548 18.76 -17.93 -13.00
N LEU A 549 19.14 -16.67 -13.20
CA LEU A 549 18.90 -15.54 -12.30
C LEU A 549 18.05 -14.49 -13.03
N ALA A 550 17.39 -13.60 -12.28
CA ALA A 550 16.45 -12.61 -12.79
C ALA A 550 17.09 -11.70 -13.86
N LYS A 551 18.34 -11.28 -13.64
CA LYS A 551 19.11 -10.44 -14.59
C LYS A 551 19.32 -11.11 -15.95
N ALA A 552 19.37 -12.44 -16.01
CA ALA A 552 19.63 -13.18 -17.23
C ALA A 552 18.36 -13.44 -18.07
N LEU A 553 17.16 -13.20 -17.52
CA LEU A 553 15.89 -13.52 -18.18
C LEU A 553 15.74 -12.86 -19.55
N ALA A 554 16.19 -11.61 -19.70
CA ALA A 554 16.12 -10.88 -20.97
C ALA A 554 16.93 -11.56 -22.10
N SER A 555 17.98 -12.31 -21.76
CA SER A 555 18.80 -13.05 -22.74
C SER A 555 18.25 -14.44 -23.10
N LYS A 556 17.27 -14.93 -22.34
CA LYS A 556 16.71 -16.30 -22.46
C LYS A 556 15.29 -16.30 -23.02
N LEU A 557 14.97 -15.37 -23.92
CA LEU A 557 13.65 -15.29 -24.55
C LEU A 557 13.33 -16.59 -25.31
N ASN A 558 12.09 -17.08 -25.15
CA ASN A 558 11.59 -18.33 -25.72
C ASN A 558 12.32 -19.61 -25.29
N GLN A 559 13.10 -19.55 -24.20
CA GLN A 559 13.77 -20.72 -23.62
C GLN A 559 13.05 -21.17 -22.34
N VAL A 560 13.14 -22.46 -22.04
CA VAL A 560 12.69 -23.02 -20.75
C VAL A 560 13.84 -22.86 -19.76
N VAL A 561 13.55 -22.28 -18.59
CA VAL A 561 14.54 -21.99 -17.54
C VAL A 561 14.01 -22.43 -16.18
N SER A 562 14.92 -22.64 -15.23
CA SER A 562 14.59 -22.91 -13.83
C SER A 562 15.22 -21.85 -12.93
N ILE A 563 14.39 -21.23 -12.09
CA ILE A 563 14.80 -20.22 -11.11
C ILE A 563 14.09 -20.49 -9.79
N ILE A 564 14.83 -20.49 -8.69
CA ILE A 564 14.23 -20.46 -7.36
C ILE A 564 14.08 -19.00 -6.93
N GLY A 565 12.88 -18.62 -6.54
CA GLY A 565 12.57 -17.28 -6.06
C GLY A 565 11.89 -17.30 -4.70
N TYR A 566 12.19 -16.28 -3.88
CA TYR A 566 11.45 -16.01 -2.65
C TYR A 566 10.21 -15.17 -2.98
N VAL A 567 9.04 -15.60 -2.52
CA VAL A 567 7.76 -14.96 -2.85
C VAL A 567 7.68 -13.58 -2.20
N VAL A 568 7.46 -12.55 -3.02
CA VAL A 568 7.33 -11.16 -2.54
C VAL A 568 5.86 -10.78 -2.37
N THR A 569 5.07 -11.01 -3.41
CA THR A 569 3.65 -10.71 -3.41
C THR A 569 2.96 -11.48 -4.51
N THR A 570 1.68 -11.79 -4.31
CA THR A 570 0.87 -12.49 -5.29
C THR A 570 -0.43 -11.73 -5.52
N LYS A 571 -0.91 -11.75 -6.76
CA LYS A 571 -2.18 -11.14 -7.14
C LYS A 571 -3.05 -12.20 -7.84
N PRO A 572 -3.99 -12.84 -7.14
CA PRO A 572 -4.96 -13.71 -7.78
C PRO A 572 -5.89 -12.87 -8.68
N THR A 573 -6.22 -13.41 -9.85
CA THR A 573 -7.13 -12.78 -10.81
C THR A 573 -7.85 -13.84 -11.63
N SER A 574 -8.77 -13.43 -12.49
CA SER A 574 -9.46 -14.31 -13.43
C SER A 574 -9.25 -13.84 -14.87
N THR A 575 -9.32 -14.78 -15.81
CA THR A 575 -9.39 -14.46 -17.25
C THR A 575 -10.74 -13.86 -17.61
N THR A 576 -10.89 -13.35 -18.84
CA THR A 576 -12.20 -12.91 -19.37
C THR A 576 -13.25 -14.02 -19.40
N LYS A 577 -12.82 -15.29 -19.40
CA LYS A 577 -13.69 -16.48 -19.32
C LYS A 577 -14.00 -16.91 -17.89
N GLY A 578 -13.43 -16.24 -16.89
CA GLY A 578 -13.62 -16.54 -15.47
C GLY A 578 -12.64 -17.56 -14.87
N ASP A 579 -11.74 -18.15 -15.68
CA ASP A 579 -10.74 -19.09 -15.18
C ASP A 579 -9.73 -18.41 -14.23
N ALA A 580 -9.45 -19.05 -13.10
CA ALA A 580 -8.49 -18.55 -12.11
C ALA A 580 -7.06 -18.54 -12.66
N MET A 581 -6.33 -17.45 -12.42
CA MET A 581 -4.91 -17.29 -12.72
C MET A 581 -4.27 -16.39 -11.64
N SER A 582 -2.95 -16.23 -11.65
CA SER A 582 -2.29 -15.33 -10.70
C SER A 582 -1.02 -14.70 -11.26
N PHE A 583 -0.70 -13.52 -10.76
CA PHE A 583 0.59 -12.88 -10.96
C PHE A 583 1.41 -13.05 -9.69
N GLY A 584 2.68 -13.42 -9.83
CA GLY A 584 3.62 -13.52 -8.72
C GLY A 584 4.77 -12.56 -8.94
N THR A 585 5.25 -11.95 -7.86
CA THR A 585 6.52 -11.22 -7.84
C THR A 585 7.42 -11.96 -6.86
N PHE A 586 8.67 -12.15 -7.25
CA PHE A 586 9.68 -12.88 -6.49
C PHE A 586 10.98 -12.08 -6.48
N TYR A 587 11.92 -12.41 -5.60
CA TYR A 587 13.33 -12.08 -5.79
C TYR A 587 14.19 -13.34 -5.90
N ASP A 588 15.29 -13.26 -6.65
CA ASP A 588 16.26 -14.35 -6.83
C ASP A 588 17.36 -14.36 -5.75
N ALA A 589 18.27 -15.32 -5.80
CA ALA A 589 19.36 -15.45 -4.84
C ALA A 589 20.38 -14.28 -4.84
N GLU A 590 20.30 -13.37 -5.80
CA GLU A 590 21.05 -12.10 -5.80
C GLU A 590 20.19 -10.92 -5.34
N GLY A 591 18.98 -11.17 -4.86
CA GLY A 591 18.03 -10.17 -4.37
C GLY A 591 17.30 -9.39 -5.47
N ASN A 592 17.39 -9.79 -6.74
CA ASN A 592 16.77 -9.08 -7.86
C ASN A 592 15.33 -9.55 -8.09
N PHE A 593 14.42 -8.60 -8.25
CA PHE A 593 13.02 -8.89 -8.49
C PHE A 593 12.77 -9.46 -9.89
N PHE A 594 11.84 -10.42 -9.99
CA PHE A 594 11.25 -10.89 -11.24
C PHE A 594 9.76 -11.20 -11.06
N ASP A 595 8.99 -11.02 -12.13
CA ASP A 595 7.55 -11.23 -12.15
C ASP A 595 7.19 -12.46 -12.98
N THR A 596 6.16 -13.20 -12.56
CA THR A 596 5.65 -14.40 -13.22
C THR A 596 4.15 -14.30 -13.49
N VAL A 597 3.70 -15.03 -14.51
CA VAL A 597 2.28 -15.22 -14.83
C VAL A 597 1.95 -16.69 -14.73
N HIS A 598 1.07 -17.05 -13.80
CA HIS A 598 0.59 -18.41 -13.61
C HIS A 598 -0.75 -18.56 -14.32
N PHE A 599 -0.72 -19.02 -15.58
CA PHE A 599 -1.91 -19.28 -16.38
C PHE A 599 -2.80 -20.37 -15.77
N PRO A 600 -4.10 -20.44 -16.13
CA PRO A 600 -5.07 -21.31 -15.44
C PRO A 600 -4.67 -22.78 -15.30
N ASN A 601 -4.06 -23.37 -16.34
CA ASN A 601 -3.64 -24.77 -16.30
C ASN A 601 -2.54 -24.99 -15.23
N VAL A 602 -1.56 -24.08 -15.17
CA VAL A 602 -0.47 -24.13 -14.19
C VAL A 602 -0.98 -23.78 -12.80
N HIS A 603 -1.84 -22.76 -12.68
CA HIS A 603 -2.38 -22.33 -11.39
C HIS A 603 -3.24 -23.40 -10.71
N LYS A 604 -4.01 -24.17 -11.49
CA LYS A 604 -4.80 -25.30 -10.96
C LYS A 604 -3.92 -26.42 -10.41
N THR A 605 -2.80 -26.73 -11.08
CA THR A 605 -1.88 -27.80 -10.67
C THR A 605 -0.92 -27.37 -9.57
N TYR A 606 -0.43 -26.14 -9.64
CA TYR A 606 0.57 -25.55 -8.76
C TYR A 606 0.06 -24.20 -8.24
N PRO A 607 -0.95 -24.19 -7.36
CA PRO A 607 -1.43 -22.97 -6.76
C PRO A 607 -0.31 -22.34 -5.92
N MET A 608 -0.14 -21.02 -6.01
CA MET A 608 0.78 -20.32 -5.12
C MET A 608 0.24 -20.45 -3.69
N ARG A 609 1.03 -21.06 -2.82
CA ARG A 609 0.79 -21.14 -1.39
C ARG A 609 1.79 -20.17 -0.78
N GLY A 610 1.27 -19.08 -0.21
CA GLY A 610 2.08 -18.10 0.51
C GLY A 610 2.65 -18.72 1.77
#